data_AF-A0A656D9N5-F1
#
_entry.id   AF-A0A656D9N5-F1
#
_cell.length_a   1.000
_cell.length_b   1.000
_cell.length_c   1.000
_cell.angle_alpha   90.00
_cell.angle_beta   90.00
_cell.angle_gamma   90.00
#
_symmetry.space_group_name_H-M   'P 1'
#
loop_
_entity.id
_entity.type
_entity.pdbx_description
1 polymer ?
#
loop_
_entity_poly.entity_id
_entity_poly.type
_entity_poly.pdbx_seq_one_letter_code
_entity_poly.pdbx_strand_id
1 'polypeptide(L)'
;MLGISEIKNKLLQAFNEQQVSALIEIIAMVYEQMMKMVDMDEVRLAIKDLADAQRRTEESLIAFKIATEENFRRVWESINQLAEAQRRTEERLDAFEKATEENFKRVWESINQLTEAQRRTEERLNQLTIRVDQLAEAQRKTEERLDQLAEAQRKTEERLDQLAVRMDQLAEAQRRTEEKLDQLAEAQRRTEERLNQLAIRVDQLAEAQRKTEEKLDKLAEAQTRLEEAVAILLGRMKTLEERVDWVFHSIGFAIEDKSLRVLPELLKKDGIEVEGRLVRKYYWIKDDYNQINIFGWGRKNGSKILILGEVKMRASKKEIDKFLKLAREIQKREGEPPVLLIFVASDFHPKVEEYLQDKGIKYFWSFELD
;
A
#
# COMPACT_ATOMS: atom_id res chain seq x y z
N MET A 1 -44.01 -186.43 -59.90
CA MET A 1 -44.90 -187.44 -59.29
C MET A 1 -44.64 -188.76 -59.98
N LEU A 2 -44.38 -189.86 -59.24
CA LEU A 2 -44.33 -191.20 -59.83
C LEU A 2 -45.71 -191.54 -60.40
N GLY A 3 -45.76 -192.14 -61.59
CA GLY A 3 -47.03 -192.39 -62.28
C GLY A 3 -47.85 -193.46 -61.55
N ILE A 4 -49.19 -193.38 -61.63
CA ILE A 4 -50.11 -194.39 -61.07
C ILE A 4 -49.70 -195.83 -61.46
N SER A 5 -49.15 -195.99 -62.67
CA SER A 5 -48.62 -197.25 -63.20
C SER A 5 -47.43 -197.81 -62.40
N GLU A 6 -46.53 -196.95 -61.90
CA GLU A 6 -45.37 -197.37 -61.09
C GLU A 6 -45.78 -197.76 -59.66
N ILE A 7 -46.77 -197.04 -59.09
CA ILE A 7 -47.34 -197.35 -57.77
C ILE A 7 -48.03 -198.71 -57.81
N LYS A 8 -48.81 -198.99 -58.87
CA LYS A 8 -49.47 -200.29 -59.09
C LYS A 8 -48.48 -201.45 -59.15
N ASN A 9 -47.39 -201.30 -59.90
CA ASN A 9 -46.36 -202.34 -60.04
C ASN A 9 -45.62 -202.65 -58.74
N LYS A 10 -45.33 -201.63 -57.91
CA LYS A 10 -44.70 -201.85 -56.60
C LYS A 10 -45.62 -202.56 -55.60
N LEU A 11 -46.92 -202.26 -55.62
CA LEU A 11 -47.88 -202.90 -54.70
C LEU A 11 -48.12 -204.38 -55.06
N LEU A 12 -48.08 -204.74 -56.35
CA LEU A 12 -48.19 -206.13 -56.83
C LEU A 12 -47.04 -207.05 -56.41
N GLN A 13 -45.89 -206.50 -55.98
CA GLN A 13 -44.77 -207.31 -55.48
C GLN A 13 -45.00 -207.88 -54.07
N ALA A 14 -45.97 -207.34 -53.31
CA ALA A 14 -46.23 -207.72 -51.92
C ALA A 14 -47.68 -208.15 -51.65
N PHE A 15 -48.63 -207.81 -52.54
CA PHE A 15 -50.07 -208.04 -52.35
C PHE A 15 -50.70 -208.67 -53.59
N ASN A 16 -51.83 -209.36 -53.42
CA ASN A 16 -52.56 -209.94 -54.54
C ASN A 16 -53.34 -208.88 -55.34
N GLU A 17 -53.78 -209.20 -56.57
CA GLU A 17 -54.45 -208.25 -57.46
C GLU A 17 -55.69 -207.57 -56.82
N GLN A 18 -56.49 -208.31 -56.04
CA GLN A 18 -57.65 -207.74 -55.35
C GLN A 18 -57.23 -206.71 -54.29
N GLN A 19 -56.17 -206.99 -53.53
CA GLN A 19 -55.63 -206.07 -52.52
C GLN A 19 -55.00 -204.81 -53.14
N VAL A 20 -54.31 -204.94 -54.29
CA VAL A 20 -53.73 -203.79 -54.99
C VAL A 20 -54.81 -202.88 -55.56
N SER A 21 -55.90 -203.43 -56.10
CA SER A 21 -57.01 -202.61 -56.58
C SER A 21 -57.64 -201.80 -55.45
N ALA A 22 -57.87 -202.41 -54.28
CA ALA A 22 -58.39 -201.71 -53.11
C ALA A 22 -57.43 -200.62 -52.58
N LEU A 23 -56.12 -200.87 -52.57
CA LEU A 23 -55.11 -199.88 -52.17
C LEU A 23 -55.01 -198.71 -53.16
N ILE A 24 -55.13 -198.96 -54.46
CA ILE A 24 -55.16 -197.90 -55.46
C ILE A 24 -56.43 -197.05 -55.32
N GLU A 25 -57.58 -197.65 -55.05
CA GLU A 25 -58.79 -196.89 -54.75
C GLU A 25 -58.62 -196.02 -53.49
N ILE A 26 -58.05 -196.55 -52.41
CA ILE A 26 -57.78 -195.76 -51.19
C ILE A 26 -56.80 -194.61 -51.47
N ILE A 27 -55.72 -194.86 -52.23
CA ILE A 27 -54.75 -193.81 -52.58
C ILE A 27 -55.41 -192.74 -53.47
N ALA A 28 -56.24 -193.14 -54.43
CA ALA A 28 -57.00 -192.20 -55.26
C ALA A 28 -57.95 -191.35 -54.41
N MET A 29 -58.66 -191.97 -53.46
CA MET A 29 -59.53 -191.24 -52.53
C MET A 29 -58.76 -190.26 -51.64
N VAL A 30 -57.58 -190.64 -51.11
CA VAL A 30 -56.74 -189.73 -50.30
C VAL A 30 -56.23 -188.56 -51.14
N TYR A 31 -55.83 -188.82 -52.39
CA TYR A 31 -55.36 -187.77 -53.29
C TYR A 31 -56.48 -186.79 -53.66
N GLU A 32 -57.69 -187.32 -53.91
CA GLU A 32 -58.88 -186.51 -54.18
C GLU A 32 -59.31 -185.70 -52.94
N GLN A 33 -59.18 -186.25 -51.73
CA GLN A 33 -59.41 -185.50 -50.47
C GLN A 33 -58.36 -184.40 -50.24
N MET A 34 -57.08 -184.63 -50.55
CA MET A 34 -56.05 -183.59 -50.42
C MET A 34 -56.27 -182.43 -51.40
N MET A 35 -56.67 -182.70 -52.65
CA MET A 35 -57.01 -181.66 -53.63
C MET A 35 -58.29 -180.90 -53.26
N LYS A 36 -59.22 -181.50 -52.50
CA LYS A 36 -60.40 -180.80 -51.96
C LYS A 36 -60.12 -179.98 -50.69
N MET A 37 -59.03 -180.25 -49.95
CA MET A 37 -58.65 -179.47 -48.77
C MET A 37 -57.84 -178.20 -49.08
N VAL A 38 -57.22 -178.13 -50.26
CA VAL A 38 -56.37 -176.98 -50.63
C VAL A 38 -57.08 -176.13 -51.67
N ASP A 39 -57.65 -175.01 -51.22
CA ASP A 39 -58.26 -174.00 -52.09
C ASP A 39 -57.17 -173.09 -52.66
N MET A 40 -56.77 -173.34 -53.91
CA MET A 40 -55.70 -172.58 -54.59
C MET A 40 -56.09 -171.12 -54.90
N ASP A 41 -57.37 -170.76 -54.84
CA ASP A 41 -57.81 -169.38 -55.05
C ASP A 41 -57.48 -168.49 -53.83
N GLU A 42 -57.55 -169.01 -52.60
CA GLU A 42 -57.16 -168.28 -51.37
C GLU A 42 -55.66 -167.94 -51.36
N VAL A 43 -54.81 -168.88 -51.77
CA VAL A 43 -53.35 -168.66 -51.84
C VAL A 43 -53.00 -167.57 -52.86
N ARG A 44 -53.69 -167.55 -54.01
CA ARG A 44 -53.46 -166.54 -55.04
C ARG A 44 -53.91 -165.15 -54.59
N LEU A 45 -55.01 -165.07 -53.84
CA LEU A 45 -55.50 -163.82 -53.24
C LEU A 45 -54.50 -163.28 -52.22
N ALA A 46 -53.99 -164.13 -51.32
CA ALA A 46 -53.00 -163.74 -50.32
C ALA A 46 -51.70 -163.21 -50.93
N ILE A 47 -51.20 -163.81 -52.02
CA ILE A 47 -50.02 -163.31 -52.75
C ILE A 47 -50.30 -161.94 -53.37
N LYS A 48 -51.50 -161.73 -53.91
CA LYS A 48 -51.89 -160.44 -54.48
C LYS A 48 -51.99 -159.35 -53.40
N ASP A 49 -52.60 -159.66 -52.27
CA ASP A 49 -52.69 -158.74 -51.12
C ASP A 49 -51.30 -158.41 -50.57
N LEU A 50 -50.38 -159.39 -50.56
CA LEU A 50 -48.99 -159.16 -50.16
C LEU A 50 -48.26 -158.23 -51.14
N ALA A 51 -48.45 -158.43 -52.45
CA ALA A 51 -47.87 -157.58 -53.49
C ALA A 51 -48.42 -156.14 -53.42
N ASP A 52 -49.73 -155.98 -53.17
CA ASP A 52 -50.36 -154.67 -53.00
C ASP A 52 -49.91 -153.99 -51.69
N ALA A 53 -49.72 -154.74 -50.60
CA ALA A 53 -49.14 -154.24 -49.36
C ALA A 53 -47.67 -153.80 -49.55
N GLN A 54 -46.89 -154.57 -50.30
CA GLN A 54 -45.49 -154.25 -50.61
C GLN A 54 -45.40 -152.98 -51.47
N ARG A 55 -46.28 -152.85 -52.48
CA ARG A 55 -46.39 -151.64 -53.31
C ARG A 55 -46.77 -150.40 -52.48
N ARG A 56 -47.75 -150.50 -51.58
CA ARG A 56 -48.11 -149.40 -50.66
C ARG A 56 -46.96 -149.00 -49.73
N THR A 57 -46.16 -149.96 -49.31
CA THR A 57 -44.98 -149.71 -48.47
C THR A 57 -43.90 -148.97 -49.26
N GLU A 58 -43.67 -149.37 -50.51
CA GLU A 58 -42.71 -148.73 -51.41
C GLU A 58 -43.15 -147.30 -51.78
N GLU A 59 -44.43 -147.09 -52.06
CA GLU A 59 -45.03 -145.77 -52.28
C GLU A 59 -44.91 -144.88 -51.02
N SER A 60 -45.13 -145.42 -49.82
CA SER A 60 -44.93 -144.69 -48.55
C SER A 60 -43.46 -144.35 -48.30
N LEU A 61 -42.54 -145.25 -48.64
CA LEU A 61 -41.10 -145.01 -48.53
C LEU A 61 -40.64 -143.89 -49.47
N ILE A 62 -41.14 -143.87 -50.71
CA ILE A 62 -40.86 -142.79 -51.67
C ILE A 62 -41.43 -141.47 -51.16
N ALA A 63 -42.69 -141.46 -50.71
CA ALA A 63 -43.32 -140.25 -50.17
C ALA A 63 -42.58 -139.72 -48.93
N PHE A 64 -42.18 -140.61 -48.02
CA PHE A 64 -41.38 -140.27 -46.84
C PHE A 64 -40.02 -139.68 -47.25
N LYS A 65 -39.33 -140.28 -48.22
CA LYS A 65 -38.04 -139.78 -48.72
C LYS A 65 -38.17 -138.38 -49.30
N ILE A 66 -39.18 -138.13 -50.14
CA ILE A 66 -39.46 -136.81 -50.72
C ILE A 66 -39.75 -135.79 -49.61
N ALA A 67 -40.65 -136.11 -48.68
CA ALA A 67 -40.98 -135.22 -47.56
C ALA A 67 -39.77 -134.93 -46.67
N THR A 68 -38.88 -135.91 -46.50
CA THR A 68 -37.66 -135.77 -45.69
C THR A 68 -36.63 -134.90 -46.39
N GLU A 69 -36.40 -135.09 -47.69
CA GLU A 69 -35.52 -134.21 -48.49
C GLU A 69 -36.06 -132.77 -48.55
N GLU A 70 -37.37 -132.61 -48.71
CA GLU A 70 -38.07 -131.31 -48.63
C GLU A 70 -37.87 -130.66 -47.25
N ASN A 71 -38.05 -131.41 -46.16
CA ASN A 71 -37.83 -130.93 -44.80
C ASN A 71 -36.36 -130.55 -44.56
N PHE A 72 -35.41 -131.38 -45.01
CA PHE A 72 -33.98 -131.06 -44.93
C PHE A 72 -33.64 -129.80 -45.73
N ARG A 73 -34.23 -129.62 -46.92
CA ARG A 73 -34.05 -128.40 -47.72
C ARG A 73 -34.54 -127.16 -46.96
N ARG A 74 -35.73 -127.20 -46.36
CA ARG A 74 -36.29 -126.09 -45.57
C ARG A 74 -35.45 -125.78 -44.32
N VAL A 75 -34.96 -126.81 -43.63
CA VAL A 75 -34.05 -126.64 -42.49
C VAL A 75 -32.74 -126.02 -42.95
N TRP A 76 -32.17 -126.47 -44.07
CA TRP A 76 -30.93 -125.93 -44.62
C TRP A 76 -31.08 -124.47 -45.07
N GLU A 77 -32.20 -124.13 -45.72
CA GLU A 77 -32.55 -122.75 -46.06
C GLU A 77 -32.68 -121.87 -44.81
N SER A 78 -33.33 -122.37 -43.75
CA SER A 78 -33.46 -121.66 -42.48
C SER A 78 -32.11 -121.46 -41.78
N ILE A 79 -31.23 -122.47 -41.82
CA ILE A 79 -29.85 -122.38 -41.31
C ILE A 79 -29.06 -121.34 -42.09
N ASN A 80 -29.16 -121.33 -43.42
CA ASN A 80 -28.49 -120.32 -44.25
C ASN A 80 -29.01 -118.91 -43.96
N GLN A 81 -30.32 -118.73 -43.82
CA GLN A 81 -30.91 -117.44 -43.43
C GLN A 81 -30.44 -116.99 -42.04
N LEU A 82 -30.32 -117.92 -41.08
CA LEU A 82 -29.78 -117.64 -39.76
C LEU A 82 -28.30 -117.27 -39.81
N ALA A 83 -27.49 -117.96 -40.62
CA ALA A 83 -26.07 -117.65 -40.80
C ALA A 83 -25.90 -116.27 -41.46
N GLU A 84 -26.71 -115.93 -42.46
CA GLU A 84 -26.72 -114.61 -43.08
C GLU A 84 -27.19 -113.52 -42.10
N ALA A 85 -28.24 -113.79 -41.31
CA ALA A 85 -28.70 -112.86 -40.28
C ALA A 85 -27.61 -112.63 -39.22
N GLN A 86 -26.94 -113.69 -38.77
CA GLN A 86 -25.84 -113.62 -37.81
C GLN A 86 -24.67 -112.79 -38.36
N ARG A 87 -24.27 -113.04 -39.62
CA ARG A 87 -23.24 -112.24 -40.30
C ARG A 87 -23.62 -110.77 -40.40
N ARG A 88 -24.87 -110.45 -40.75
CA ARG A 88 -25.36 -109.06 -40.79
C ARG A 88 -25.36 -108.41 -39.40
N THR A 89 -25.63 -109.17 -38.35
CA THR A 89 -25.54 -108.68 -36.98
C THR A 89 -24.10 -108.39 -36.59
N GLU A 90 -23.16 -109.27 -36.90
CA GLU A 90 -21.72 -109.07 -36.67
C GLU A 90 -21.21 -107.82 -37.43
N GLU A 91 -21.54 -107.69 -38.71
CA GLU A 91 -21.19 -106.51 -39.51
C GLU A 91 -21.79 -105.21 -38.94
N ARG A 92 -23.02 -105.25 -38.40
CA ARG A 92 -23.65 -104.10 -37.73
C ARG A 92 -22.99 -103.77 -36.38
N LEU A 93 -22.58 -104.78 -35.62
CA LEU A 93 -21.88 -104.60 -34.36
C LEU A 93 -20.50 -103.98 -34.59
N ASP A 94 -19.74 -104.46 -35.57
CA ASP A 94 -18.45 -103.88 -35.97
C ASP A 94 -18.61 -102.41 -36.42
N ALA A 95 -19.63 -102.13 -37.23
CA ALA A 95 -19.93 -100.77 -37.68
C ALA A 95 -20.33 -99.87 -36.51
N PHE A 96 -21.12 -100.39 -35.56
CA PHE A 96 -21.51 -99.67 -34.35
C PHE A 96 -20.32 -99.39 -33.44
N GLU A 97 -19.43 -100.37 -33.23
CA GLU A 97 -18.22 -100.22 -32.42
C GLU A 97 -17.30 -99.15 -33.01
N LYS A 98 -17.03 -99.22 -34.32
CA LYS A 98 -16.22 -98.21 -35.03
C LYS A 98 -16.83 -96.81 -34.93
N ALA A 99 -18.14 -96.67 -35.20
CA ALA A 99 -18.82 -95.38 -35.10
C ALA A 99 -18.82 -94.84 -33.67
N THR A 100 -18.95 -95.72 -32.67
CA THR A 100 -18.92 -95.35 -31.25
C THR A 100 -17.52 -94.91 -30.83
N GLU A 101 -16.47 -95.62 -31.23
CA GLU A 101 -15.08 -95.22 -30.97
C GLU A 101 -14.75 -93.88 -31.63
N GLU A 102 -15.17 -93.67 -32.87
CA GLU A 102 -15.00 -92.39 -33.56
C GLU A 102 -15.76 -91.26 -32.87
N ASN A 103 -17.00 -91.49 -32.46
CA ASN A 103 -17.78 -90.52 -31.69
C ASN A 103 -17.12 -90.20 -30.34
N PHE A 104 -16.62 -91.21 -29.62
CA PHE A 104 -15.89 -91.00 -28.36
C PHE A 104 -14.62 -90.18 -28.57
N LYS A 105 -13.85 -90.43 -29.64
CA LYS A 105 -12.69 -89.62 -30.00
C LYS A 105 -13.06 -88.16 -30.25
N ARG A 106 -14.11 -87.90 -31.06
CA ARG A 106 -14.61 -86.53 -31.34
C ARG A 106 -15.09 -85.80 -30.08
N VAL A 107 -15.76 -86.52 -29.18
CA VAL A 107 -16.21 -85.97 -27.89
C VAL A 107 -15.01 -85.62 -27.02
N TRP A 108 -13.99 -86.50 -26.93
CA TRP A 108 -12.77 -86.20 -26.19
C TRP A 108 -12.02 -85.00 -26.76
N GLU A 109 -11.88 -84.90 -28.08
CA GLU A 109 -11.28 -83.74 -28.73
C GLU A 109 -12.05 -82.45 -28.39
N SER A 110 -13.38 -82.49 -28.42
CA SER A 110 -14.24 -81.36 -28.04
C SER A 110 -14.07 -80.97 -26.57
N ILE A 111 -13.98 -81.95 -25.66
CA ILE A 111 -13.71 -81.71 -24.23
C ILE A 111 -12.35 -81.06 -24.03
N ASN A 112 -11.31 -81.52 -24.74
CA ASN A 112 -9.97 -80.94 -24.67
C ASN A 112 -9.96 -79.48 -25.16
N GLN A 113 -10.65 -79.21 -26.28
CA GLN A 113 -10.79 -77.84 -26.81
C GLN A 113 -11.53 -76.93 -25.83
N LEU A 114 -12.62 -77.41 -25.22
CA LEU A 114 -13.37 -76.67 -24.19
C LEU A 114 -12.52 -76.39 -22.95
N THR A 115 -11.74 -77.38 -22.50
CA THR A 115 -10.83 -77.24 -21.36
C THR A 115 -9.76 -76.18 -21.66
N GLU A 116 -9.18 -76.18 -22.86
CA GLU A 116 -8.21 -75.17 -23.24
C GLU A 116 -8.83 -73.77 -23.37
N ALA A 117 -10.04 -73.67 -23.95
CA ALA A 117 -10.79 -72.42 -24.04
C ALA A 117 -11.15 -71.87 -22.64
N GLN A 118 -11.52 -72.74 -21.70
CA GLN A 118 -11.78 -72.38 -20.31
C GLN A 118 -10.51 -71.85 -19.65
N ARG A 119 -9.36 -72.53 -19.80
CA ARG A 119 -8.06 -72.09 -19.26
C ARG A 119 -7.66 -70.71 -19.79
N ARG A 120 -7.81 -70.47 -21.10
CA ARG A 120 -7.54 -69.16 -21.72
C ARG A 120 -8.48 -68.07 -21.19
N THR A 121 -9.71 -68.42 -20.86
CA THR A 121 -10.69 -67.47 -20.31
C THR A 121 -10.34 -67.10 -18.88
N GLU A 122 -9.93 -68.06 -18.05
CA GLU A 122 -9.44 -67.83 -16.70
C GLU A 122 -8.19 -66.93 -16.69
N GLU A 123 -7.23 -67.18 -17.59
CA GLU A 123 -6.07 -66.29 -17.77
C GLU A 123 -6.47 -64.85 -18.12
N ARG A 124 -7.44 -64.68 -19.02
CA ARG A 124 -7.96 -63.35 -19.39
C ARG A 124 -8.69 -62.66 -18.24
N LEU A 125 -9.44 -63.41 -17.42
CA LEU A 125 -10.11 -62.88 -16.23
C LEU A 125 -9.10 -62.44 -15.17
N ASN A 126 -8.03 -63.21 -14.97
CA ASN A 126 -6.95 -62.83 -14.05
C ASN A 126 -6.24 -61.55 -14.54
N GLN A 127 -5.94 -61.44 -15.83
CA GLN A 127 -5.38 -60.21 -16.41
C GLN A 127 -6.33 -59.01 -16.28
N LEU A 128 -7.64 -59.22 -16.48
CA LEU A 128 -8.64 -58.18 -16.31
C LEU A 128 -8.70 -57.70 -14.86
N THR A 129 -8.66 -58.62 -13.90
CA THR A 129 -8.64 -58.29 -12.47
C THR A 129 -7.43 -57.41 -12.12
N ILE A 130 -6.23 -57.78 -12.58
CA ILE A 130 -5.02 -56.97 -12.39
C ILE A 130 -5.18 -55.57 -12.99
N ARG A 131 -5.75 -55.45 -14.19
CA ARG A 131 -5.99 -54.15 -14.83
C ARG A 131 -7.00 -53.29 -14.06
N VAL A 132 -8.06 -53.91 -13.51
CA VAL A 132 -9.04 -53.21 -12.68
C VAL A 132 -8.39 -52.69 -11.40
N ASP A 133 -7.55 -53.48 -10.74
CA ASP A 133 -6.82 -53.04 -9.54
C ASP A 133 -5.87 -51.87 -9.86
N GLN A 134 -5.15 -51.93 -10.98
CA GLN A 134 -4.29 -50.84 -11.45
C GLN A 134 -5.08 -49.56 -11.76
N LEU A 135 -6.27 -49.69 -12.36
CA LEU A 135 -7.16 -48.55 -12.61
C LEU A 135 -7.68 -47.95 -11.31
N ALA A 136 -8.04 -48.77 -10.33
CA ALA A 136 -8.48 -48.29 -9.02
C ALA A 136 -7.36 -47.52 -8.29
N GLU A 137 -6.11 -47.99 -8.37
CA GLU A 137 -4.96 -47.29 -7.80
C GLU A 137 -4.68 -45.96 -8.54
N ALA A 138 -4.75 -45.98 -9.87
CA ALA A 138 -4.59 -44.76 -10.68
C ALA A 138 -5.70 -43.73 -10.38
N GLN A 139 -6.93 -44.19 -10.16
CA GLN A 139 -8.06 -43.34 -9.78
C GLN A 139 -7.81 -42.70 -8.41
N ARG A 140 -7.40 -43.48 -7.39
CA ARG A 140 -7.05 -42.93 -6.06
C ARG A 140 -5.95 -41.86 -6.13
N LYS A 141 -4.88 -42.11 -6.89
CA LYS A 141 -3.81 -41.11 -7.11
C LYS A 141 -4.31 -39.85 -7.80
N THR A 142 -5.33 -39.99 -8.66
CA THR A 142 -5.94 -38.84 -9.34
C THR A 142 -6.80 -38.04 -8.37
N GLU A 143 -7.59 -38.70 -7.53
CA GLU A 143 -8.38 -38.07 -6.46
C GLU A 143 -7.48 -37.29 -5.50
N GLU A 144 -6.38 -37.89 -5.02
CA GLU A 144 -5.40 -37.20 -4.17
C GLU A 144 -4.79 -35.95 -4.82
N ARG A 145 -4.49 -36.01 -6.12
CA ARG A 145 -3.98 -34.85 -6.88
C ARG A 145 -5.03 -33.75 -7.04
N LEU A 146 -6.29 -34.13 -7.22
CA LEU A 146 -7.41 -33.18 -7.30
C LEU A 146 -7.63 -32.48 -5.95
N ASP A 147 -7.53 -33.20 -4.84
CA ASP A 147 -7.63 -32.61 -3.50
C ASP A 147 -6.49 -31.62 -3.24
N GLN A 148 -5.25 -31.97 -3.60
CA GLN A 148 -4.11 -31.06 -3.52
C GLN A 148 -4.29 -29.81 -4.38
N LEU A 149 -4.83 -29.97 -5.60
CA LEU A 149 -5.11 -28.84 -6.49
C LEU A 149 -6.20 -27.93 -5.92
N ALA A 150 -7.26 -28.50 -5.34
CA ALA A 150 -8.32 -27.75 -4.68
C ALA A 150 -7.80 -26.96 -3.47
N GLU A 151 -6.92 -27.54 -2.66
CA GLU A 151 -6.28 -26.84 -1.54
C GLU A 151 -5.35 -25.71 -2.02
N ALA A 152 -4.55 -25.96 -3.07
CA ALA A 152 -3.71 -24.94 -3.69
C ALA A 152 -4.54 -23.79 -4.28
N GLN A 153 -5.69 -24.09 -4.89
CA GLN A 153 -6.63 -23.10 -5.39
C GLN A 153 -7.20 -22.26 -4.24
N ARG A 154 -7.68 -22.87 -3.15
CA ARG A 154 -8.16 -22.13 -1.97
C ARG A 154 -7.10 -21.19 -1.39
N LYS A 155 -5.85 -21.65 -1.23
CA LYS A 155 -4.73 -20.79 -0.78
C LYS A 155 -4.46 -19.63 -1.74
N THR A 156 -4.70 -19.83 -3.03
CA THR A 156 -4.53 -18.78 -4.05
C THR A 156 -5.66 -17.76 -3.95
N GLU A 157 -6.91 -18.20 -3.78
CA GLU A 157 -8.07 -17.33 -3.53
C GLU A 157 -7.86 -16.47 -2.27
N GLU A 158 -7.44 -17.07 -1.14
CA GLU A 158 -7.13 -16.33 0.08
C GLU A 158 -6.03 -15.27 -0.12
N ARG A 159 -4.99 -15.58 -0.91
CA ARG A 159 -3.93 -14.62 -1.24
C ARG A 159 -4.43 -13.48 -2.11
N LEU A 160 -5.35 -13.76 -3.04
CA LEU A 160 -5.98 -12.74 -3.88
C LEU A 160 -6.87 -11.82 -3.06
N ASP A 161 -7.63 -12.35 -2.11
CA ASP A 161 -8.45 -11.54 -1.18
C ASP A 161 -7.56 -10.62 -0.32
N GLN A 162 -6.47 -11.16 0.22
CA GLN A 162 -5.48 -10.36 0.96
C GLN A 162 -4.84 -9.27 0.08
N LEU A 163 -4.57 -9.58 -1.19
CA LEU A 163 -4.03 -8.61 -2.13
C LEU A 163 -5.05 -7.50 -2.43
N ALA A 164 -6.32 -7.84 -2.60
CA ALA A 164 -7.40 -6.87 -2.81
C ALA A 164 -7.49 -5.89 -1.63
N VAL A 165 -7.49 -6.39 -0.39
CA VAL A 165 -7.49 -5.55 0.81
C VAL A 165 -6.28 -4.62 0.85
N ARG A 166 -5.08 -5.11 0.48
CA ARG A 166 -3.87 -4.27 0.43
C ARG A 166 -3.95 -3.19 -0.65
N MET A 167 -4.56 -3.49 -1.80
CA MET A 167 -4.78 -2.51 -2.86
C MET A 167 -5.74 -1.40 -2.40
N ASP A 168 -6.81 -1.74 -1.70
CA ASP A 168 -7.74 -0.74 -1.14
C ASP A 168 -7.05 0.17 -0.12
N GLN A 169 -6.22 -0.41 0.77
CA GLN A 169 -5.43 0.36 1.74
C GLN A 169 -4.43 1.30 1.04
N LEU A 170 -3.79 0.83 -0.03
CA LEU A 170 -2.85 1.65 -0.81
C LEU A 170 -3.58 2.80 -1.51
N ALA A 171 -4.77 2.55 -2.07
CA ALA A 171 -5.59 3.58 -2.69
C ALA A 171 -6.03 4.65 -1.68
N GLU A 172 -6.39 4.26 -0.46
CA GLU A 172 -6.73 5.21 0.60
C GLU A 172 -5.51 6.01 1.05
N ALA A 173 -4.35 5.38 1.22
CA ALA A 173 -3.10 6.06 1.55
C ALA A 173 -2.69 7.07 0.46
N GLN A 174 -2.90 6.72 -0.81
CA GLN A 174 -2.67 7.62 -1.94
C GLN A 174 -3.60 8.83 -1.88
N ARG A 175 -4.90 8.65 -1.67
CA ARG A 175 -5.86 9.77 -1.52
C ARG A 175 -5.47 10.73 -0.39
N ARG A 176 -5.09 10.19 0.78
CA ARG A 176 -4.61 11.02 1.91
C ARG A 176 -3.34 11.79 1.57
N THR A 177 -2.50 11.25 0.69
CA THR A 177 -1.27 11.91 0.23
C THR A 177 -1.60 13.04 -0.73
N GLU A 178 -2.52 12.81 -1.67
CA GLU A 178 -3.05 13.83 -2.59
C GLU A 178 -3.67 15.00 -1.82
N GLU A 179 -4.52 14.73 -0.83
CA GLU A 179 -5.12 15.77 0.03
C GLU A 179 -4.06 16.61 0.76
N LYS A 180 -3.00 15.97 1.28
CA LYS A 180 -1.90 16.70 1.94
C LYS A 180 -1.10 17.56 0.97
N LEU A 181 -0.90 17.09 -0.27
CA LEU A 181 -0.22 17.86 -1.31
C LEU A 181 -1.04 19.10 -1.70
N ASP A 182 -2.37 18.96 -1.80
CA ASP A 182 -3.25 20.10 -2.08
C ASP A 182 -3.20 21.14 -0.94
N GLN A 183 -3.22 20.68 0.31
CA GLN A 183 -3.06 21.57 1.47
C GLN A 183 -1.71 22.30 1.48
N LEU A 184 -0.62 21.59 1.14
CA LEU A 184 0.72 22.19 1.02
C LEU A 184 0.78 23.22 -0.10
N ALA A 185 0.18 22.93 -1.26
CA ALA A 185 0.11 23.85 -2.38
C ALA A 185 -0.68 25.13 -2.00
N GLU A 186 -1.78 25.00 -1.27
CA GLU A 186 -2.54 26.16 -0.78
C GLU A 186 -1.75 26.97 0.26
N ALA A 187 -1.08 26.31 1.20
CA ALA A 187 -0.21 26.97 2.17
C ALA A 187 0.96 27.71 1.50
N GLN A 188 1.54 27.13 0.45
CA GLN A 188 2.57 27.78 -0.36
C GLN A 188 2.03 29.03 -1.04
N ARG A 189 0.86 28.96 -1.71
CA ARG A 189 0.23 30.13 -2.34
C ARG A 189 -0.01 31.27 -1.35
N ARG A 190 -0.54 30.97 -0.16
CA ARG A 190 -0.74 31.98 0.91
C ARG A 190 0.57 32.60 1.38
N THR A 191 1.65 31.82 1.37
CA THR A 191 3.00 32.31 1.73
C THR A 191 3.55 33.23 0.65
N GLU A 192 3.41 32.87 -0.63
CA GLU A 192 3.79 33.71 -1.77
C GLU A 192 3.03 35.04 -1.76
N GLU A 193 1.71 35.02 -1.51
CA GLU A 193 0.92 36.25 -1.36
C GLU A 193 1.41 37.14 -0.21
N ARG A 194 1.72 36.54 0.94
CA ARG A 194 2.28 37.28 2.10
C ARG A 194 3.64 37.89 1.79
N LEU A 195 4.50 37.17 1.06
CA LEU A 195 5.81 37.68 0.65
C LEU A 195 5.66 38.85 -0.33
N ASN A 196 4.74 38.76 -1.29
CA ASN A 196 4.43 39.87 -2.19
C ASN A 196 3.92 41.10 -1.43
N GLN A 197 3.03 40.92 -0.46
CA GLN A 197 2.56 42.02 0.40
C GLN A 197 3.68 42.61 1.25
N LEU A 198 4.59 41.78 1.76
CA LEU A 198 5.76 42.24 2.51
C LEU A 198 6.70 43.07 1.62
N ALA A 199 6.95 42.61 0.39
CA ALA A 199 7.77 43.34 -0.59
C ALA A 199 7.21 44.75 -0.84
N ILE A 200 5.89 44.86 -1.09
CA ILE A 200 5.21 46.16 -1.26
C ILE A 200 5.39 47.06 -0.02
N ARG A 201 5.27 46.51 1.19
CA ARG A 201 5.47 47.29 2.42
C ARG A 201 6.92 47.74 2.61
N VAL A 202 7.88 46.93 2.23
CA VAL A 202 9.31 47.28 2.27
C VAL A 202 9.59 48.42 1.29
N ASP A 203 9.05 48.37 0.08
CA ASP A 203 9.18 49.45 -0.90
C ASP A 203 8.56 50.77 -0.39
N GLN A 204 7.38 50.70 0.23
CA GLN A 204 6.73 51.86 0.86
C GLN A 204 7.55 52.44 2.01
N LEU A 205 8.14 51.59 2.85
CA LEU A 205 9.03 52.03 3.94
C LEU A 205 10.29 52.68 3.41
N ALA A 206 10.90 52.13 2.35
CA ALA A 206 12.06 52.73 1.70
C ALA A 206 11.73 54.12 1.14
N GLU A 207 10.57 54.30 0.51
CA GLU A 207 10.14 55.61 0.01
C GLU A 207 9.87 56.60 1.16
N ALA A 208 9.23 56.15 2.25
CA ALA A 208 8.98 56.96 3.44
C ALA A 208 10.28 57.39 4.14
N GLN A 209 11.26 56.48 4.22
CA GLN A 209 12.60 56.77 4.75
C GLN A 209 13.29 57.84 3.90
N ARG A 210 13.29 57.68 2.57
CA ARG A 210 13.87 58.68 1.66
C ARG A 210 13.24 60.06 1.82
N LYS A 211 11.91 60.15 1.93
CA LYS A 211 11.21 61.43 2.21
C LYS A 211 11.59 62.03 3.57
N THR A 212 11.93 61.19 4.54
CA THR A 212 12.37 61.63 5.87
C THR A 212 13.79 62.17 5.81
N GLU A 213 14.69 61.51 5.10
CA GLU A 213 16.05 61.99 4.82
C GLU A 213 16.01 63.36 4.12
N GLU A 214 15.22 63.51 3.05
CA GLU A 214 15.06 64.79 2.35
C GLU A 214 14.51 65.92 3.25
N LYS A 215 13.67 65.59 4.25
CA LYS A 215 13.18 66.58 5.24
C LYS A 215 14.24 66.92 6.28
N LEU A 216 15.06 65.96 6.70
CA LEU A 216 16.16 66.19 7.62
C LEU A 216 17.23 67.09 7.00
N ASP A 217 17.56 66.88 5.73
CA ASP A 217 18.49 67.76 5.00
C ASP A 217 17.98 69.21 4.96
N LYS A 218 16.70 69.40 4.64
CA LYS A 218 16.07 70.74 4.66
C LYS A 218 16.08 71.37 6.06
N LEU A 219 15.87 70.57 7.11
CA LEU A 219 15.92 71.04 8.48
C LEU A 219 17.35 71.45 8.87
N ALA A 220 18.36 70.67 8.48
CA ALA A 220 19.76 70.99 8.69
C ALA A 220 20.15 72.30 7.98
N GLU A 221 19.73 72.49 6.72
CA GLU A 221 19.94 73.76 6.01
C GLU A 221 19.27 74.95 6.72
N ALA A 222 18.03 74.77 7.19
CA ALA A 222 17.32 75.81 7.93
C ALA A 222 18.01 76.14 9.26
N GLN A 223 18.55 75.14 9.95
CA GLN A 223 19.34 75.33 11.17
C GLN A 223 20.62 76.12 10.88
N THR A 224 21.38 75.79 9.83
CA THR A 224 22.58 76.55 9.44
C THR A 224 22.26 78.02 9.17
N ARG A 225 21.17 78.30 8.43
CA ARG A 225 20.72 79.68 8.18
C ARG A 225 20.33 80.41 9.47
N LEU A 226 19.72 79.71 10.42
CA LEU A 226 19.38 80.27 11.72
C LEU A 226 20.65 80.60 12.52
N GLU A 227 21.62 79.70 12.56
CA GLU A 227 22.91 79.91 13.22
C GLU A 227 23.64 81.14 12.66
N GLU A 228 23.67 81.30 11.32
CA GLU A 228 24.21 82.50 10.66
C GLU A 228 23.45 83.78 11.06
N ALA A 229 22.11 83.75 11.06
CA ALA A 229 21.29 84.89 11.45
C ALA A 229 21.53 85.30 12.92
N VAL A 230 21.66 84.32 13.82
CA VAL A 230 21.99 84.56 15.23
C VAL A 230 23.38 85.17 15.37
N ALA A 231 24.38 84.68 14.63
CA ALA A 231 25.73 85.24 14.65
C ALA A 231 25.76 86.71 14.21
N ILE A 232 25.03 87.06 13.14
CA ILE A 232 24.87 88.45 12.68
C ILE A 232 24.21 89.32 13.77
N LEU A 233 23.16 88.80 14.43
CA LEU A 233 22.44 89.53 15.47
C LEU A 233 23.33 89.80 16.70
N LEU A 234 24.13 88.81 17.12
CA LEU A 234 25.12 88.98 18.19
C LEU A 234 26.14 90.06 17.84
N GLY A 235 26.63 90.08 16.59
CA GLY A 235 27.52 91.14 16.10
C GLY A 235 26.88 92.52 16.19
N ARG A 236 25.60 92.65 15.77
CA ARG A 236 24.85 93.92 15.87
C ARG A 236 24.59 94.35 17.30
N MET A 237 24.31 93.42 18.22
CA MET A 237 24.15 93.74 19.65
C MET A 237 25.44 94.29 20.24
N LYS A 238 26.59 93.68 19.94
CA LYS A 238 27.89 94.19 20.39
C LYS A 238 28.15 95.62 19.90
N THR A 239 27.88 95.90 18.63
CA THR A 239 28.00 97.26 18.09
C THR A 239 27.02 98.23 18.75
N LEU A 240 25.81 97.77 19.11
CA LEU A 240 24.84 98.60 19.83
C LEU A 240 25.32 98.91 21.25
N GLU A 241 25.84 97.92 21.97
CA GLU A 241 26.44 98.08 23.31
C GLU A 241 27.56 99.12 23.27
N GLU A 242 28.51 98.99 22.34
CA GLU A 242 29.61 99.96 22.15
C GLU A 242 29.10 101.38 21.86
N ARG A 243 28.04 101.53 21.06
CA ARG A 243 27.42 102.83 20.77
C ARG A 243 26.70 103.40 21.99
N VAL A 244 26.02 102.57 22.77
CA VAL A 244 25.32 102.99 23.99
C VAL A 244 26.33 103.47 25.03
N ASP A 245 27.43 102.76 25.21
CA ASP A 245 28.53 103.19 26.09
C ASP A 245 29.07 104.55 25.66
N TRP A 246 29.33 104.75 24.37
CA TRP A 246 29.80 106.03 23.85
C TRP A 246 28.81 107.17 24.13
N VAL A 247 27.49 106.93 23.98
CA VAL A 247 26.45 107.92 24.30
C VAL A 247 26.52 108.30 25.78
N PHE A 248 26.58 107.33 26.70
CA PHE A 248 26.66 107.61 28.13
C PHE A 248 27.90 108.44 28.49
N HIS A 249 29.06 108.14 27.90
CA HIS A 249 30.27 108.95 28.10
C HIS A 249 30.08 110.40 27.59
N SER A 250 29.52 110.58 26.40
CA SER A 250 29.30 111.93 25.84
C SER A 250 28.35 112.79 26.67
N ILE A 251 27.28 112.19 27.23
CA ILE A 251 26.36 112.92 28.11
C ILE A 251 27.05 113.30 29.43
N GLY A 252 27.89 112.41 29.98
CA GLY A 252 28.73 112.73 31.14
C GLY A 252 29.60 113.96 30.92
N PHE A 253 30.35 114.01 29.81
CA PHE A 253 31.16 115.18 29.45
C PHE A 253 30.34 116.46 29.27
N ALA A 254 29.15 116.37 28.66
CA ALA A 254 28.28 117.53 28.45
C ALA A 254 27.80 118.16 29.76
N ILE A 255 27.40 117.33 30.74
CA ILE A 255 26.98 117.83 32.07
C ILE A 255 28.16 118.46 32.81
N GLU A 256 29.34 117.83 32.74
CA GLU A 256 30.56 118.38 33.33
C GLU A 256 30.95 119.74 32.72
N ASP A 257 30.96 119.86 31.39
CA ASP A 257 31.29 121.12 30.69
C ASP A 257 30.31 122.23 31.06
N LYS A 258 29.02 121.89 31.16
CA LYS A 258 27.97 122.81 31.57
C LYS A 258 28.12 123.23 33.03
N SER A 259 28.47 122.30 33.91
CA SER A 259 28.73 122.56 35.33
C SER A 259 29.85 123.58 35.51
N LEU A 260 30.98 123.40 34.83
CA LEU A 260 32.11 124.32 34.92
C LEU A 260 31.76 125.74 34.45
N ARG A 261 30.81 125.87 33.52
CA ARG A 261 30.37 127.16 32.96
C ARG A 261 29.43 127.92 33.89
N VAL A 262 28.45 127.25 34.49
CA VAL A 262 27.33 127.92 35.21
C VAL A 262 27.51 127.97 36.72
N LEU A 263 28.24 127.01 37.31
CA LEU A 263 28.51 127.00 38.75
C LEU A 263 29.09 128.31 39.31
N PRO A 264 30.00 129.04 38.63
CA PRO A 264 30.50 130.31 39.15
C PRO A 264 29.40 131.34 39.42
N GLU A 265 28.37 131.40 38.58
CA GLU A 265 27.24 132.33 38.76
C GLU A 265 26.32 131.89 39.89
N LEU A 266 26.05 130.59 40.01
CA LEU A 266 25.24 130.04 41.11
C LEU A 266 25.93 130.25 42.46
N LEU A 267 27.22 129.94 42.54
CA LEU A 267 28.02 130.15 43.75
C LEU A 267 28.08 131.63 44.15
N LYS A 268 28.07 132.55 43.18
CA LYS A 268 28.03 133.99 43.45
C LYS A 268 26.72 134.41 44.14
N LYS A 269 25.58 133.83 43.77
CA LYS A 269 24.30 134.04 44.47
C LYS A 269 24.37 133.61 45.94
N ASP A 270 25.22 132.64 46.26
CA ASP A 270 25.45 132.14 47.62
C ASP A 270 26.58 132.87 48.37
N GLY A 271 27.08 133.99 47.83
CA GLY A 271 28.13 134.80 48.43
C GLY A 271 29.55 134.23 48.25
N ILE A 272 29.76 133.39 47.23
CA ILE A 272 31.06 132.79 46.89
C ILE A 272 31.51 133.30 45.52
N GLU A 273 32.54 134.14 45.49
CA GLU A 273 33.13 134.62 44.24
C GLU A 273 34.24 133.66 43.78
N VAL A 274 34.04 133.01 42.63
CA VAL A 274 35.07 132.13 42.05
C VAL A 274 36.24 132.97 41.50
N GLU A 275 37.46 132.67 41.94
CA GLU A 275 38.69 133.24 41.44
C GLU A 275 39.11 132.51 40.16
N GLY A 276 39.05 133.21 39.02
CA GLY A 276 39.44 132.66 37.73
C GLY A 276 38.36 131.76 37.11
N ARG A 277 38.71 130.51 36.77
CA ARG A 277 37.79 129.54 36.16
C ARG A 277 37.82 128.22 36.91
N LEU A 278 36.68 127.56 37.00
CA LEU A 278 36.61 126.15 37.40
C LEU A 278 37.13 125.30 36.24
N VAL A 279 37.96 124.31 36.57
CA VAL A 279 38.56 123.40 35.58
C VAL A 279 38.49 121.96 36.08
N ARG A 280 38.55 120.99 35.16
CA ARG A 280 38.88 119.62 35.52
C ARG A 280 40.37 119.55 35.84
N LYS A 281 40.76 118.90 36.92
CA LYS A 281 42.17 118.76 37.30
C LYS A 281 42.48 117.30 37.63
N TYR A 282 43.68 116.86 37.27
CA TYR A 282 44.16 115.52 37.60
C TYR A 282 45.16 115.58 38.75
N TYR A 283 45.04 114.63 39.67
CA TYR A 283 46.01 114.42 40.75
C TYR A 283 46.51 112.98 40.71
N TRP A 284 47.83 112.83 40.76
CA TRP A 284 48.45 111.51 40.92
C TRP A 284 48.28 111.01 42.35
N ILE A 285 47.31 110.14 42.63
CA ILE A 285 46.98 109.66 43.99
C ILE A 285 46.90 108.13 43.95
N LYS A 286 47.64 107.44 44.83
CA LYS A 286 47.66 105.97 44.92
C LYS A 286 47.94 105.29 43.57
N ASP A 287 49.02 105.69 42.93
CA ASP A 287 49.54 105.12 41.68
C ASP A 287 48.61 105.23 40.46
N ASP A 288 47.66 106.17 40.49
CA ASP A 288 46.80 106.49 39.34
C ASP A 288 46.47 107.99 39.24
N TYR A 289 46.18 108.45 38.03
CA TYR A 289 45.69 109.81 37.76
C TYR A 289 44.18 109.89 38.06
N ASN A 290 43.85 110.51 39.19
CA ASN A 290 42.46 110.71 39.60
C ASN A 290 42.00 112.10 39.15
N GLN A 291 40.96 112.15 38.32
CA GLN A 291 40.34 113.40 37.91
C GLN A 291 39.37 113.90 38.97
N ILE A 292 39.44 115.19 39.28
CA ILE A 292 38.35 115.91 39.96
C ILE A 292 37.59 116.72 38.90
N ASN A 293 36.27 116.55 38.85
CA ASN A 293 35.46 117.17 37.78
C ASN A 293 35.41 118.70 37.90
N ILE A 294 35.39 119.22 39.13
CA ILE A 294 35.35 120.65 39.41
C ILE A 294 36.49 120.97 40.37
N PHE A 295 37.42 121.82 39.92
CA PHE A 295 38.50 122.36 40.73
C PHE A 295 38.61 123.87 40.49
N GLY A 296 38.71 124.64 41.56
CA GLY A 296 39.08 126.05 41.47
C GLY A 296 39.18 126.70 42.83
N TRP A 297 39.45 128.00 42.83
CA TRP A 297 39.53 128.80 44.05
C TRP A 297 38.38 129.79 44.09
N GLY A 298 37.99 130.22 45.27
CA GLY A 298 37.02 131.29 45.45
C GLY A 298 37.25 132.07 46.73
N ARG A 299 36.43 133.10 46.95
CA ARG A 299 36.38 133.85 48.21
C ARG A 299 34.98 133.82 48.80
N LYS A 300 34.92 133.61 50.12
CA LYS A 300 33.69 133.74 50.91
C LYS A 300 34.00 134.66 52.09
N ASN A 301 33.28 135.77 52.20
CA ASN A 301 33.49 136.78 53.25
C ASN A 301 34.97 137.23 53.39
N GLY A 302 35.68 137.36 52.26
CA GLY A 302 37.09 137.76 52.22
C GLY A 302 38.12 136.65 52.44
N SER A 303 37.72 135.44 52.88
CA SER A 303 38.62 134.29 53.05
C SER A 303 38.71 133.46 51.77
N LYS A 304 39.93 133.07 51.38
CA LYS A 304 40.17 132.18 50.24
C LYS A 304 39.73 130.75 50.57
N ILE A 305 38.95 130.15 49.67
CA ILE A 305 38.42 128.79 49.80
C ILE A 305 38.74 127.97 48.55
N LEU A 306 38.99 126.68 48.74
CA LEU A 306 39.16 125.71 47.65
C LEU A 306 37.81 125.14 47.26
N ILE A 307 37.46 125.15 45.98
CA ILE A 307 36.22 124.59 45.46
C ILE A 307 36.56 123.26 44.79
N LEU A 308 36.05 122.17 45.35
CA LEU A 308 36.19 120.83 44.78
C LEU A 308 34.81 120.27 44.51
N GLY A 309 34.62 119.62 43.36
CA GLY A 309 33.35 118.98 43.07
C GLY A 309 33.43 117.81 42.12
N GLU A 310 32.40 116.97 42.21
CA GLU A 310 32.16 115.81 41.36
C GLU A 310 30.88 116.02 40.57
N VAL A 311 30.87 115.52 39.33
CA VAL A 311 29.70 115.55 38.46
C VAL A 311 29.36 114.11 38.07
N LYS A 312 28.09 113.71 38.22
CA LYS A 312 27.59 112.40 37.82
C LYS A 312 26.21 112.52 37.19
N MET A 313 25.86 111.64 36.24
CA MET A 313 24.47 111.62 35.74
C MET A 313 23.48 111.27 36.85
N ARG A 314 23.80 110.27 37.68
CA ARG A 314 23.02 109.86 38.84
C ARG A 314 23.92 109.82 40.06
N ALA A 315 23.51 110.47 41.14
CA ALA A 315 24.27 110.46 42.37
C ALA A 315 24.06 109.15 43.14
N SER A 316 25.15 108.55 43.61
CA SER A 316 25.12 107.42 44.52
C SER A 316 25.99 107.66 45.76
N LYS A 317 25.63 107.04 46.90
CA LYS A 317 26.44 107.12 48.13
C LYS A 317 27.88 106.67 47.91
N LYS A 318 28.08 105.63 47.09
CA LYS A 318 29.41 105.09 46.76
C LYS A 318 30.27 106.11 46.02
N GLU A 319 29.70 106.87 45.08
CA GLU A 319 30.43 107.91 44.36
C GLU A 319 30.73 109.11 45.24
N ILE A 320 29.79 109.50 46.10
CA ILE A 320 30.00 110.57 47.09
C ILE A 320 31.15 110.21 48.04
N ASP A 321 31.19 108.97 48.53
CA ASP A 321 32.29 108.52 49.41
C ASP A 321 33.64 108.50 48.69
N LYS A 322 33.67 108.13 47.40
CA LYS A 322 34.87 108.20 46.57
C LYS A 322 35.32 109.65 46.39
N PHE A 323 34.39 110.53 46.02
CA PHE A 323 34.63 111.96 45.88
C PHE A 323 35.16 112.57 47.18
N LEU A 324 34.56 112.26 48.34
CA LEU A 324 35.03 112.75 49.63
C LEU A 324 36.46 112.30 49.96
N LYS A 325 36.80 111.04 49.67
CA LYS A 325 38.17 110.53 49.84
C LYS A 325 39.14 111.28 48.92
N LEU A 326 38.79 111.45 47.65
CA LEU A 326 39.59 112.17 46.67
C LEU A 326 39.77 113.64 47.07
N ALA A 327 38.68 114.32 47.45
CA ALA A 327 38.68 115.72 47.85
C ALA A 327 39.54 115.96 49.10
N ARG A 328 39.51 115.05 50.08
CA ARG A 328 40.40 115.12 51.26
C ARG A 328 41.88 115.02 50.89
N GLU A 329 42.23 114.09 50.01
CA GLU A 329 43.62 113.94 49.55
C GLU A 329 44.08 115.15 48.73
N ILE A 330 43.20 115.72 47.90
CA ILE A 330 43.46 116.97 47.18
C ILE A 330 43.62 118.15 48.14
N GLN A 331 42.73 118.29 49.12
CA GLN A 331 42.76 119.36 50.12
C GLN A 331 44.08 119.35 50.91
N LYS A 332 44.55 118.16 51.34
CA LYS A 332 45.86 118.00 52.01
C LYS A 332 47.01 118.50 51.14
N ARG A 333 46.99 118.19 49.83
CA ARG A 333 48.04 118.62 48.89
C ARG A 333 48.03 120.12 48.64
N GLU A 334 46.86 120.75 48.68
CA GLU A 334 46.70 122.19 48.49
C GLU A 334 46.91 122.98 49.79
N GLY A 335 47.43 122.36 50.86
CA GLY A 335 47.81 123.02 52.10
C GLY A 335 46.68 123.19 53.12
N GLU A 336 45.70 122.27 53.11
CA GLU A 336 44.55 122.26 54.03
C GLU A 336 43.72 123.56 54.10
N PRO A 337 43.36 124.16 52.95
CA PRO A 337 42.51 125.34 52.94
C PRO A 337 41.08 124.98 53.38
N PRO A 338 40.26 125.97 53.79
CA PRO A 338 38.83 125.79 53.88
C PRO A 338 38.29 125.34 52.51
N VAL A 339 37.54 124.23 52.49
CA VAL A 339 37.05 123.61 51.25
C VAL A 339 35.53 123.72 51.15
N LEU A 340 35.05 124.12 49.96
CA LEU A 340 33.67 123.96 49.54
C LEU A 340 33.57 122.71 48.67
N LEU A 341 32.75 121.76 49.10
CA LEU A 341 32.46 120.56 48.35
C LEU A 341 31.18 120.72 47.55
N ILE A 342 31.24 120.44 46.27
CA ILE A 342 30.12 120.54 45.33
C ILE A 342 29.84 119.16 44.72
N PHE A 343 28.57 118.81 44.59
CA PHE A 343 28.16 117.62 43.84
C PHE A 343 27.08 117.98 42.85
N VAL A 344 27.31 117.73 41.56
CA VAL A 344 26.31 117.97 40.52
C VAL A 344 25.78 116.65 40.01
N ALA A 345 24.46 116.50 39.95
CA ALA A 345 23.86 115.37 39.26
C ALA A 345 22.51 115.68 38.61
N SER A 346 22.12 114.88 37.61
CA SER A 346 20.80 114.98 36.99
C SER A 346 19.71 114.30 37.81
N ASP A 347 20.09 113.30 38.60
CA ASP A 347 19.18 112.50 39.41
C ASP A 347 19.77 112.26 40.81
N PHE A 348 19.06 112.72 41.85
CA PHE A 348 19.35 112.43 43.25
C PHE A 348 18.19 111.65 43.87
N HIS A 349 18.48 110.47 44.41
CA HIS A 349 17.52 109.77 45.26
C HIS A 349 17.41 110.49 46.62
N PRO A 350 16.24 110.58 47.28
CA PRO A 350 16.08 111.33 48.54
C PRO A 350 17.11 110.97 49.64
N LYS A 351 17.35 109.66 49.86
CA LYS A 351 18.40 109.16 50.76
C LYS A 351 19.84 109.60 50.43
N VAL A 352 20.09 110.02 49.19
CA VAL A 352 21.39 110.53 48.72
C VAL A 352 21.46 112.03 48.95
N GLU A 353 20.37 112.77 48.74
CA GLU A 353 20.28 114.19 49.12
C GLU A 353 20.51 114.37 50.63
N GLU A 354 19.80 113.59 51.46
CA GLU A 354 20.01 113.54 52.91
C GLU A 354 21.48 113.27 53.26
N TYR A 355 22.14 112.40 52.50
CA TYR A 355 23.54 112.04 52.73
C TYR A 355 24.51 113.16 52.33
N LEU A 356 24.24 113.88 51.22
CA LEU A 356 25.01 115.06 50.81
C LEU A 356 24.91 116.15 51.86
N GLN A 357 23.69 116.40 52.36
CA GLN A 357 23.42 117.37 53.41
C GLN A 357 24.12 116.99 54.73
N ASP A 358 24.03 115.73 55.18
CA ASP A 358 24.74 115.22 56.37
C ASP A 358 26.27 115.41 56.26
N LYS A 359 26.83 115.27 55.06
CA LYS A 359 28.25 115.46 54.80
C LYS A 359 28.66 116.91 54.54
N GLY A 360 27.72 117.86 54.58
CA GLY A 360 27.96 119.27 54.32
C GLY A 360 28.37 119.56 52.87
N ILE A 361 28.00 118.68 51.94
CA ILE A 361 28.29 118.84 50.52
C ILE A 361 27.15 119.63 49.89
N LYS A 362 27.49 120.74 49.23
CA LYS A 362 26.52 121.48 48.45
C LYS A 362 26.22 120.73 47.17
N TYR A 363 24.95 120.59 46.81
CA TYR A 363 24.59 119.92 45.56
C TYR A 363 23.77 120.82 44.66
N PHE A 364 23.89 120.57 43.35
CA PHE A 364 23.14 121.24 42.30
C PHE A 364 22.57 120.20 41.35
N TRP A 365 21.32 120.39 40.95
CA TRP A 365 20.72 119.61 39.90
C TRP A 365 21.26 120.05 38.54
N SER A 366 21.46 119.11 37.62
CA SER A 366 22.03 119.45 36.31
C SER A 366 21.15 120.39 35.47
N PHE A 367 19.84 120.46 35.76
CA PHE A 367 18.91 121.40 35.12
C PHE A 367 18.99 122.81 35.71
N GLU A 368 19.55 123.01 36.91
CA GLU A 368 19.82 124.34 37.47
C GLU A 368 21.01 125.02 36.78
N LEU A 369 21.71 124.28 35.93
CA LEU A 369 22.80 124.76 35.10
C LEU A 369 22.32 125.27 33.72
N ASP A 370 21.02 125.18 33.42
CA ASP A 370 20.39 125.90 32.30
C ASP A 370 20.00 127.32 32.75
#